data_AF-A0A353P7I7-F1
#
_entry.id   AF-A0A353P7I7-F1
#
_cell.length_a   1.000
_cell.length_b   1.000
_cell.length_c   1.000
_cell.angle_alpha   90.00
_cell.angle_beta   90.00
_cell.angle_gamma   90.00
#
_symmetry.space_group_name_H-M   'P 1'
#
loop_
_entity.id
_entity.type
_entity.pdbx_description
1 polymer ?
#
loop_
_entity_poly.entity_id
_entity_poly.type
_entity_poly.pdbx_seq_one_letter_code
_entity_poly.pdbx_strand_id
1 'polypeptide(L)'
;MNSSNFSDTRNKIHFPDYHSISISAESKEYLFDFIESINSKLEELEAAALACEKLNDPKENLAVAKRVLHSIKGEAGIIGISEIYEFCHIAESAFEELKLEELPDMLLNIKDWLYSAVDYLKQ
;
A
#
# COMPACT_ATOMS: atom_id res chain seq x y z
N MET A 1 4.08 10.20 -39.06
CA MET A 1 3.35 8.93 -38.88
C MET A 1 3.69 8.41 -37.50
N ASN A 2 2.66 8.24 -36.68
CA ASN A 2 2.48 7.58 -35.37
C ASN A 2 3.72 6.91 -34.74
N SER A 3 3.93 6.97 -33.42
CA SER A 3 2.94 6.63 -32.40
C SER A 3 3.25 7.27 -31.04
N SER A 4 2.18 7.63 -30.34
CA SER A 4 2.09 8.21 -29.01
C SER A 4 2.99 7.55 -27.95
N ASN A 5 3.84 8.34 -27.29
CA ASN A 5 4.32 8.03 -25.94
C ASN A 5 3.57 8.93 -24.96
N PHE A 6 2.48 8.40 -24.44
CA PHE A 6 1.82 8.89 -23.23
C PHE A 6 2.69 8.43 -22.05
N SER A 7 3.90 9.01 -21.92
CA SER A 7 4.85 8.68 -20.86
C SER A 7 4.65 9.61 -19.67
N ASP A 8 4.34 8.98 -18.53
CA ASP A 8 4.67 9.40 -17.16
C ASP A 8 3.99 10.65 -16.58
N THR A 9 2.70 10.49 -16.24
CA THR A 9 2.10 11.23 -15.11
C THR A 9 1.70 10.33 -13.94
N ARG A 10 2.03 9.03 -13.98
CA ARG A 10 1.81 8.10 -12.87
C ARG A 10 3.01 8.21 -11.92
N ASN A 11 2.76 8.46 -10.64
CA ASN A 11 3.73 8.62 -9.55
C ASN A 11 4.37 10.01 -9.40
N LYS A 12 3.61 10.91 -8.76
CA LYS A 12 4.20 12.03 -8.00
C LYS A 12 4.78 11.59 -6.65
N ILE A 13 4.57 10.34 -6.25
CA ILE A 13 4.83 9.84 -4.90
C ILE A 13 5.95 8.82 -4.95
N HIS A 14 7.01 9.09 -4.20
CA HIS A 14 8.17 8.21 -4.11
C HIS A 14 8.01 7.35 -2.85
N PHE A 15 7.70 6.07 -3.05
CA PHE A 15 7.70 5.09 -1.96
C PHE A 15 9.13 4.69 -1.58
N PRO A 16 9.37 4.28 -0.31
CA PRO A 16 10.66 3.73 0.08
C PRO A 16 11.01 2.46 -0.72
N ASP A 17 12.30 2.14 -0.80
CA ASP A 17 12.74 0.88 -1.41
C ASP A 17 12.49 -0.28 -0.42
N TYR A 18 11.64 -1.23 -0.78
CA TYR A 18 11.33 -2.36 0.10
C TYR A 18 12.53 -3.31 0.30
N HIS A 19 13.57 -3.27 -0.54
CA HIS A 19 14.78 -4.07 -0.32
C HIS A 19 15.60 -3.57 0.87
N SER A 20 15.34 -2.36 1.38
CA SER A 20 16.01 -1.85 2.58
C SER A 20 15.40 -2.37 3.88
N ILE A 21 14.29 -3.13 3.83
CA ILE A 21 13.64 -3.64 5.04
C ILE A 21 14.63 -4.51 5.83
N SER A 22 14.80 -4.18 7.11
CA SER A 22 15.63 -4.93 8.04
C SER A 22 14.80 -5.36 9.25
N ILE A 23 14.78 -6.66 9.55
CA ILE A 23 13.99 -7.24 10.64
C ILE A 23 14.90 -7.60 11.81
N SER A 24 14.57 -7.10 13.01
CA SER A 24 15.24 -7.48 14.27
C SER A 24 14.99 -8.95 14.63
N ALA A 25 15.78 -9.53 15.53
CA ALA A 25 15.56 -10.93 15.96
C ALA A 25 14.23 -11.09 16.70
N GLU A 26 13.85 -10.08 17.47
CA GLU A 26 12.62 -10.02 18.26
C GLU A 26 11.39 -9.91 17.34
N SER A 27 11.46 -9.07 16.30
CA SER A 27 10.38 -8.90 15.32
C SER A 27 10.11 -10.19 14.51
N LYS A 28 11.12 -11.04 14.30
CA LYS A 28 10.97 -12.29 13.53
C LYS A 28 9.98 -13.26 14.17
N GLU A 29 9.82 -13.23 15.49
CA GLU A 29 8.87 -14.11 16.19
C GLU A 29 7.41 -13.83 15.82
N TYR A 30 7.10 -12.61 15.40
CA TYR A 30 5.76 -12.15 15.01
C TYR A 30 5.54 -12.10 13.49
N LEU A 31 6.56 -12.44 12.70
CA LEU A 31 6.57 -12.18 11.27
C LEU A 31 5.52 -13.00 10.51
N PHE A 32 5.30 -14.25 10.92
CA PHE A 32 4.31 -15.12 10.29
C PHE A 32 2.89 -14.53 10.40
N ASP A 33 2.45 -14.19 11.61
CA ASP A 33 1.13 -13.61 11.86
C ASP A 33 0.95 -12.26 11.14
N PHE A 34 2.01 -11.46 11.09
CA PHE A 34 2.02 -10.19 10.38
C PHE A 34 1.85 -10.36 8.88
N ILE A 35 2.57 -11.31 8.26
CA ILE A 35 2.47 -11.60 6.83
C ILE A 35 1.06 -12.06 6.47
N GLU A 36 0.48 -12.98 7.25
CA GLU A 36 -0.90 -13.45 7.02
C GLU A 36 -1.92 -12.33 7.17
N SER A 37 -1.71 -11.47 8.18
CA SER A 37 -2.54 -10.29 8.41
C SER A 37 -2.48 -9.29 7.25
N ILE A 38 -1.30 -9.04 6.66
CA ILE A 38 -1.18 -8.17 5.49
C ILE A 38 -1.80 -8.83 4.26
N ASN A 39 -1.60 -10.13 4.02
CA ASN A 39 -2.19 -10.82 2.86
C ASN A 39 -3.71 -10.64 2.81
N SER A 40 -4.41 -10.83 3.95
CA SER A 40 -5.85 -10.58 4.06
C SER A 40 -6.22 -9.12 3.71
N LYS A 41 -5.42 -8.16 4.17
CA LYS A 41 -5.66 -6.73 3.91
C LYS A 41 -5.36 -6.32 2.47
N LEU A 42 -4.46 -7.02 1.76
CA LEU A 42 -4.21 -6.79 0.34
C LEU A 42 -5.44 -7.13 -0.51
N GLU A 43 -6.21 -8.16 -0.14
CA GLU A 43 -7.47 -8.49 -0.80
C GLU A 43 -8.52 -7.38 -0.60
N GLU A 44 -8.61 -6.82 0.62
CA GLU A 44 -9.50 -5.68 0.91
C GLU A 44 -9.10 -4.44 0.12
N LEU A 45 -7.79 -4.17 0.00
CA LEU A 45 -7.27 -3.03 -0.76
C LEU A 45 -7.55 -3.17 -2.27
N GLU A 46 -7.41 -4.38 -2.81
CA GLU A 46 -7.77 -4.69 -4.20
C GLU A 46 -9.26 -4.49 -4.47
N ALA A 47 -10.12 -4.98 -3.57
CA ALA A 47 -11.56 -4.79 -3.70
C ALA A 47 -11.94 -3.30 -3.70
N ALA A 48 -11.32 -2.50 -2.84
CA ALA A 48 -11.52 -1.05 -2.80
C ALA A 48 -11.03 -0.37 -4.09
N ALA A 49 -9.89 -0.78 -4.65
CA ALA A 49 -9.37 -0.27 -5.92
C ALA A 49 -10.35 -0.53 -7.07
N LEU A 50 -10.80 -1.77 -7.24
CA LEU A 50 -11.76 -2.17 -8.28
C LEU A 50 -13.11 -1.46 -8.14
N ALA A 51 -13.56 -1.19 -6.90
CA ALA A 51 -14.79 -0.44 -6.65
C ALA A 51 -14.63 1.04 -7.03
N CYS A 52 -13.45 1.64 -6.80
CA CYS A 52 -13.13 2.99 -7.25
C CYS A 52 -13.13 3.11 -8.78
N GLU A 53 -12.56 2.12 -9.51
CA GLU A 53 -12.57 2.12 -10.99
C GLU A 53 -13.99 2.15 -11.56
N LYS A 54 -14.93 1.47 -10.89
CA LYS A 54 -16.34 1.42 -11.29
C LYS A 54 -17.13 2.67 -10.92
N LEU A 55 -16.49 3.68 -10.31
CA LEU A 55 -17.11 4.90 -9.80
C LEU A 55 -18.22 4.64 -8.76
N ASN A 56 -18.17 3.50 -8.07
CA ASN A 56 -19.11 3.15 -7.01
C ASN A 56 -18.65 3.79 -5.69
N ASP A 57 -19.32 4.85 -5.22
CA ASP A 57 -19.07 5.49 -3.92
C ASP A 57 -17.58 5.67 -3.57
N PRO A 58 -16.78 6.38 -4.40
CA PRO A 58 -15.33 6.45 -4.27
C PRO A 58 -14.84 7.03 -2.92
N LYS A 59 -15.68 7.82 -2.23
CA LYS A 59 -15.39 8.32 -0.87
C LYS A 59 -15.44 7.21 0.18
N GLU A 60 -16.37 6.27 0.05
CA GLU A 60 -16.48 5.13 0.96
C GLU A 60 -15.32 4.17 0.74
N ASN A 61 -14.98 3.89 -0.52
CA ASN A 61 -13.82 3.04 -0.85
C ASN A 61 -12.51 3.67 -0.37
N LEU A 62 -12.35 5.00 -0.48
CA LEU A 62 -11.21 5.71 0.11
C LEU A 62 -11.15 5.52 1.63
N ALA A 63 -12.30 5.56 2.31
CA ALA A 63 -12.36 5.33 3.75
C ALA A 63 -12.01 3.88 4.13
N VAL A 64 -12.38 2.91 3.30
CA VAL A 64 -11.93 1.51 3.45
C VAL A 64 -10.41 1.43 3.30
N ALA A 65 -9.84 1.97 2.22
CA ALA A 65 -8.40 1.95 1.99
C ALA A 65 -7.59 2.63 3.11
N LYS A 66 -8.06 3.80 3.60
CA LYS A 66 -7.43 4.48 4.74
C LYS A 66 -7.43 3.61 5.99
N ARG A 67 -8.53 2.91 6.29
CA ARG A 67 -8.59 1.99 7.44
C ARG A 67 -7.62 0.83 7.29
N VAL A 68 -7.54 0.23 6.10
CA VAL A 68 -6.60 -0.85 5.80
C VAL A 68 -5.16 -0.39 6.06
N LEU A 69 -4.75 0.74 5.49
CA LEU A 69 -3.39 1.28 5.69
C LEU A 69 -3.12 1.65 7.15
N HIS A 70 -4.10 2.22 7.84
CA HIS A 70 -3.97 2.55 9.26
C HIS A 70 -3.70 1.31 10.11
N SER A 71 -4.40 0.21 9.82
CA SER A 71 -4.17 -1.07 10.49
C SER A 71 -2.78 -1.63 10.20
N ILE A 72 -2.35 -1.65 8.93
CA ILE A 72 -1.00 -2.12 8.55
C ILE A 72 0.07 -1.28 9.25
N LYS A 73 -0.08 0.05 9.25
CA LYS A 73 0.84 0.98 9.93
C LYS A 73 0.95 0.66 11.43
N GLY A 74 -0.19 0.44 12.09
CA GLY A 74 -0.23 0.09 13.51
C GLY A 74 0.51 -1.21 13.80
N GLU A 75 0.24 -2.26 13.02
CA GLU A 75 0.92 -3.55 13.16
C GLU A 75 2.42 -3.46 12.89
N ALA A 76 2.83 -2.77 11.82
CA ALA A 76 4.23 -2.52 11.50
C ALA A 76 4.95 -1.75 12.61
N GLY A 77 4.28 -0.76 13.23
CA GLY A 77 4.81 -0.01 14.35
C GLY A 77 4.97 -0.84 15.63
N ILE A 78 4.05 -1.77 15.89
CA ILE A 78 4.14 -2.70 17.03
C ILE A 78 5.30 -3.69 16.85
N ILE A 79 5.46 -4.22 15.64
CA ILE A 79 6.48 -5.23 15.33
C ILE A 79 7.85 -4.58 15.10
N GLY A 80 7.90 -3.29 14.76
CA GLY A 80 9.14 -2.55 14.53
C GLY A 80 9.67 -2.65 13.10
N ILE A 81 8.79 -2.80 12.11
CA ILE A 81 9.17 -2.80 10.68
C ILE A 81 9.00 -1.38 10.14
N SER A 82 10.03 -0.55 10.32
CA SER A 82 9.99 0.89 10.06
C SER A 82 9.68 1.25 8.61
N GLU A 83 10.18 0.50 7.63
CA GLU A 83 9.96 0.82 6.22
C GLU A 83 8.50 0.66 5.81
N ILE A 84 7.80 -0.37 6.32
CA ILE A 84 6.35 -0.56 6.07
C ILE A 84 5.56 0.51 6.83
N TYR A 85 5.96 0.85 8.06
CA TYR A 85 5.36 1.95 8.80
C TYR A 85 5.41 3.28 8.04
N GLU A 86 6.61 3.67 7.57
CA GLU A 86 6.84 4.91 6.84
C GLU A 86 6.11 4.89 5.49
N PHE A 87 6.12 3.75 4.79
CA PHE A 87 5.35 3.59 3.56
C PHE A 87 3.85 3.87 3.80
N CYS A 88 3.24 3.27 4.82
CA CYS A 88 1.82 3.49 5.11
C CYS A 88 1.54 4.94 5.49
N HIS A 89 2.45 5.58 6.24
CA HIS A 89 2.34 7.00 6.57
C HIS A 89 2.35 7.88 5.30
N ILE A 90 3.31 7.67 4.39
CA ILE A 90 3.38 8.37 3.09
C ILE A 90 2.10 8.15 2.28
N ALA A 91 1.61 6.91 2.22
CA ALA A 91 0.41 6.56 1.48
C ALA A 91 -0.87 7.19 2.09
N GLU A 92 -0.97 7.31 3.41
CA GLU A 92 -2.09 8.03 4.06
C GLU A 92 -2.06 9.53 3.73
N SER A 93 -0.89 10.17 3.78
CA SER A 93 -0.73 11.59 3.43
C SER A 93 -1.02 11.85 1.94
N ALA A 94 -0.61 10.94 1.06
CA ALA A 94 -0.89 11.00 -0.36
C ALA A 94 -2.38 11.20 -0.69
N PHE A 95 -3.26 10.54 0.05
CA PHE A 95 -4.70 10.60 -0.16
C PHE A 95 -5.32 11.97 0.16
N GLU A 96 -4.60 12.87 0.83
CA GLU A 96 -5.09 14.23 1.09
C GLU A 96 -4.98 15.14 -0.13
N GLU A 97 -4.03 14.85 -1.02
CA GLU A 97 -3.74 15.66 -2.22
C GLU A 97 -4.27 15.01 -3.50
N LEU A 98 -4.71 13.75 -3.42
CA LEU A 98 -5.13 12.94 -4.56
C LEU A 98 -6.53 13.32 -5.06
N LYS A 99 -6.71 13.35 -6.38
CA LYS A 99 -8.05 13.41 -6.97
C LYS A 99 -8.72 12.03 -7.00
N LEU A 100 -10.04 12.00 -7.07
CA LEU A 100 -10.80 10.74 -7.05
C LEU A 100 -10.47 9.84 -8.25
N GLU A 101 -10.22 10.42 -9.42
CA GLU A 101 -9.83 9.70 -10.63
C GLU A 101 -8.44 9.06 -10.56
N GLU A 102 -7.57 9.53 -9.66
CA GLU A 102 -6.22 8.99 -9.45
C GLU A 102 -6.22 7.88 -8.37
N LEU A 103 -7.33 7.71 -7.65
CA LEU A 103 -7.44 6.78 -6.51
C LEU A 103 -7.23 5.31 -6.89
N PRO A 104 -7.84 4.76 -7.95
CA PRO A 104 -7.64 3.35 -8.28
C PRO A 104 -6.18 3.01 -8.55
N ASP A 105 -5.50 3.78 -9.40
CA ASP A 105 -4.08 3.59 -9.73
C ASP A 105 -3.21 3.69 -8.47
N MET A 106 -3.48 4.66 -7.60
CA MET A 106 -2.75 4.80 -6.32
C MET A 106 -2.94 3.56 -5.42
N LEU A 107 -4.16 3.05 -5.30
CA LEU A 107 -4.45 1.86 -4.48
C LEU A 107 -3.76 0.60 -5.02
N LEU A 108 -3.72 0.43 -6.34
CA LEU A 108 -2.99 -0.68 -6.97
C LEU A 108 -1.48 -0.55 -6.75
N ASN A 109 -0.89 0.64 -6.93
CA ASN A 109 0.53 0.86 -6.66
C ASN A 109 0.88 0.57 -5.18
N ILE A 110 0.01 0.97 -4.25
CA ILE A 110 0.19 0.67 -2.83
C ILE A 110 0.16 -0.84 -2.58
N LYS A 111 -0.82 -1.54 -3.16
CA LYS A 111 -0.95 -3.00 -3.06
C LYS A 111 0.30 -3.70 -3.58
N ASP A 112 0.77 -3.32 -4.76
CA ASP A 112 1.94 -3.94 -5.40
C ASP A 112 3.21 -3.75 -4.56
N TRP A 113 3.39 -2.57 -3.96
CA TRP A 113 4.50 -2.31 -3.05
C TRP A 113 4.40 -3.20 -1.80
N LEU A 114 3.25 -3.24 -1.14
CA LEU A 114 3.05 -4.06 0.07
C LEU A 114 3.22 -5.55 -0.22
N TYR A 115 2.72 -6.02 -1.36
CA TYR A 115 2.92 -7.39 -1.81
C TYR A 115 4.41 -7.71 -1.97
N SER A 116 5.16 -6.84 -2.66
CA SER A 116 6.59 -7.01 -2.89
C SER A 116 7.38 -6.98 -1.57
N ALA A 117 7.01 -6.08 -0.65
CA ALA A 117 7.59 -6.01 0.68
C ALA A 117 7.34 -7.31 1.45
N VAL A 118 6.08 -7.78 1.53
CA VAL A 118 5.73 -9.02 2.22
C VAL A 118 6.42 -10.23 1.60
N ASP A 119 6.52 -10.31 0.28
CA ASP A 119 7.22 -11.39 -0.41
C ASP A 119 8.72 -11.40 -0.09
N TYR A 120 9.34 -10.21 -0.02
CA TYR A 120 10.72 -10.06 0.43
C TYR A 120 10.94 -10.56 1.87
N LEU A 121 9.99 -10.33 2.78
CA LEU A 121 10.09 -10.81 4.17
C LEU A 121 9.96 -12.35 4.32
N LYS A 122 9.50 -13.06 3.28
CA LYS A 122 9.38 -14.53 3.30
C LYS A 122 10.71 -15.24 2.98
N GLN A 123 11.71 -14.53 2.45
CA GLN A 123 13.01 -15.07 2.05
C GLN A 123 13.93 -15.29 3.25
#